data_AF-A0A7S3W5M9-F1
#
_entry.id   AF-A0A7S3W5M9-F1
#
_cell.length_a   1.000
_cell.length_b   1.000
_cell.length_c   1.000
_cell.angle_alpha   90.00
_cell.angle_beta   90.00
_cell.angle_gamma   90.00
#
_symmetry.space_group_name_H-M   'P 1'
#
loop_
_entity.id
_entity.type
_entity.pdbx_description
1 polymer ?
#
loop_
_entity_poly.entity_id
_entity_poly.type
_entity_poly.pdbx_seq_one_letter_code
_entity_poly.pdbx_strand_id
1 'polypeptide(L)'
;NNAFLIAIGQCIIAGAVATWFFTPNDRKGKEPAIKTAVWNVFRYHAGSLALGSFIIAVVQFIRYFMKYMEKQAAAQKNRCMVMVFRVLQCCIWCFEKCIKFLSKNAYIQIAIRGTNFCTSARKAFQIIAANILRFGTVAMLGSVVHYIGLVFIMASTTAGGYFILKAMHGTVSPVVPLIIYAFLAYVIGKLYMNVFGLAVDTCLQCVIFAEDNNPGEDVIPEPLRSVIDTKPQPDKASV
;
A
#
# COMPACT_ATOMS: atom_id res chain seq x y z
N ASN A 1 -3.18 13.05 13.37
CA ASN A 1 -3.16 13.26 11.90
C ASN A 1 -3.00 11.90 11.22
N ASN A 2 -4.09 11.29 10.74
CA ASN A 2 -4.09 9.89 10.29
C ASN A 2 -3.20 9.65 9.05
N ALA A 3 -3.04 10.65 8.18
CA ALA A 3 -2.25 10.53 6.95
C ALA A 3 -0.76 10.27 7.22
N PHE A 4 -0.19 10.92 8.24
CA PHE A 4 1.24 10.78 8.57
C PHE A 4 1.59 9.40 9.14
N LEU A 5 0.74 8.86 10.01
CA LEU A 5 0.92 7.50 10.53
C LEU A 5 0.80 6.45 9.42
N ILE A 6 -0.13 6.65 8.49
CA ILE A 6 -0.24 5.79 7.29
C ILE A 6 1.03 5.89 6.44
N ALA A 7 1.55 7.09 6.21
CA ALA A 7 2.78 7.29 5.43
C ALA A 7 4.00 6.61 6.08
N ILE A 8 4.16 6.72 7.41
CA ILE A 8 5.19 6.01 8.18
C ILE A 8 5.05 4.51 8.00
N GLY A 9 3.86 3.95 8.25
CA GLY A 9 3.62 2.51 8.09
C GLY A 9 3.91 2.03 6.66
N GLN A 10 3.48 2.80 5.66
CA GLN A 10 3.73 2.49 4.26
C GLN A 10 5.22 2.47 3.92
N CYS A 11 5.97 3.47 4.38
CA CYS A 11 7.41 3.55 4.12
C CYS A 11 8.20 2.49 4.88
N ILE A 12 7.80 2.11 6.10
CA ILE A 12 8.43 1.03 6.87
C ILE A 12 8.25 -0.31 6.17
N ILE A 13 7.02 -0.64 5.76
CA ILE A 13 6.74 -1.90 5.06
C ILE A 13 7.51 -1.94 3.74
N ALA A 14 7.47 -0.85 2.96
CA ALA A 14 8.21 -0.77 1.72
C ALA A 14 9.73 -0.90 1.95
N GLY A 15 10.27 -0.25 2.98
CA GLY A 15 11.68 -0.34 3.34
C GLY A 15 12.10 -1.74 3.79
N ALA A 16 11.26 -2.43 4.56
CA ALA A 16 11.52 -3.80 4.99
C ALA A 16 11.52 -4.75 3.78
N VAL A 17 10.55 -4.61 2.88
CA VAL A 17 10.45 -5.41 1.66
C VAL A 17 11.62 -5.12 0.73
N ALA A 18 11.98 -3.86 0.50
CA ALA A 18 13.13 -3.49 -0.32
C ALA A 18 14.44 -4.02 0.28
N THR A 19 14.63 -3.91 1.60
CA THR A 19 15.80 -4.45 2.30
C THR A 19 15.88 -5.96 2.12
N TRP A 20 14.78 -6.69 2.34
CA TRP A 20 14.72 -8.13 2.11
C TRP A 20 14.96 -8.51 0.64
N PHE A 21 14.37 -7.76 -0.29
CA PHE A 21 14.48 -8.00 -1.73
C PHE A 21 15.93 -7.85 -2.18
N PHE A 22 16.64 -6.81 -1.72
CA PHE A 22 18.03 -6.54 -2.11
C PHE A 22 19.09 -7.14 -1.18
N THR A 23 18.70 -7.94 -0.18
CA THR A 23 19.66 -8.74 0.61
C THR A 23 20.06 -10.00 -0.18
N PRO A 24 21.34 -10.38 -0.25
CA PRO A 24 21.79 -11.62 -0.88
C PRO A 24 21.04 -12.87 -0.37
N ASN A 25 20.79 -13.85 -1.25
CA ASN A 25 19.96 -15.02 -0.95
C ASN A 25 20.40 -15.82 0.29
N ASP A 26 21.71 -15.92 0.54
CA ASP A 26 22.30 -16.62 1.71
C ASP A 26 22.02 -15.93 3.07
N ARG A 27 21.68 -14.64 3.03
CA ARG A 27 21.39 -13.79 4.20
C ARG A 27 19.93 -13.37 4.31
N LYS A 28 19.07 -13.67 3.34
CA LYS A 28 17.63 -13.38 3.43
C LYS A 28 17.05 -14.05 4.69
N GLY A 29 16.30 -13.27 5.47
CA GLY A 29 15.71 -13.72 6.74
C GLY A 29 16.62 -13.62 7.98
N LYS A 30 17.93 -13.37 7.80
CA LYS A 30 18.87 -13.14 8.92
C LYS A 30 19.07 -11.65 9.22
N GLU A 31 18.92 -10.80 8.21
CA GLU A 31 19.06 -9.35 8.35
C GLU A 31 17.84 -8.72 9.03
N PRO A 32 18.01 -7.77 9.96
CA PRO A 32 16.92 -7.14 10.70
C PRO A 32 16.20 -6.07 9.85
N ALA A 33 15.61 -6.48 8.72
CA ALA A 33 15.03 -5.60 7.70
C ALA A 33 14.01 -4.59 8.26
N ILE A 34 13.16 -5.03 9.18
CA ILE A 34 12.15 -4.16 9.82
C ILE A 34 12.83 -3.10 10.70
N LYS A 35 13.81 -3.49 11.52
CA LYS A 35 14.53 -2.56 12.41
C LYS A 35 15.26 -1.49 11.59
N THR A 36 15.93 -1.90 10.52
CA THR A 36 16.61 -1.00 9.59
C THR A 36 15.62 -0.04 8.91
N ALA A 37 14.49 -0.56 8.42
CA ALA A 37 13.46 0.27 7.79
C ALA A 37 12.86 1.29 8.76
N VAL A 38 12.54 0.87 9.99
CA VAL A 38 12.05 1.76 11.07
C VAL A 38 13.06 2.86 11.34
N TRP A 39 14.34 2.50 11.56
CA TRP A 39 15.41 3.47 11.81
C TRP A 39 15.54 4.48 10.67
N ASN A 40 15.59 4.01 9.42
CA ASN A 40 15.74 4.86 8.25
C ASN A 40 14.56 5.82 8.07
N VAL A 41 13.34 5.35 8.33
CA VAL A 41 12.14 6.19 8.23
C VAL A 41 12.21 7.38 9.18
N PHE A 42 12.54 7.15 10.45
CA PHE A 42 12.62 8.24 11.42
C PHE A 42 13.87 9.10 11.26
N ARG A 43 15.01 8.50 10.86
CA ARG A 43 16.29 9.22 10.76
C ARG A 43 16.44 10.04 9.47
N TYR A 44 15.89 9.57 8.35
CA TYR A 44 16.16 10.15 7.02
C TYR A 44 14.90 10.56 6.25
N HIS A 45 13.76 9.89 6.44
CA HIS A 45 12.60 10.07 5.56
C HIS A 45 11.40 10.81 6.19
N ALA A 46 11.41 11.05 7.50
CA ALA A 46 10.30 11.66 8.22
C ALA A 46 9.79 12.97 7.57
N GLY A 47 10.70 13.86 7.12
CA GLY A 47 10.32 15.11 6.45
C GLY A 47 9.61 14.89 5.10
N SER A 48 10.06 13.92 4.31
CA SER A 48 9.40 13.57 3.04
C SER A 48 8.02 12.94 3.26
N LEU A 49 7.88 12.11 4.29
CA LEU A 49 6.58 11.54 4.68
C LEU A 49 5.62 12.61 5.21
N ALA A 50 6.13 13.57 5.97
CA ALA A 50 5.37 14.71 6.47
C ALA A 50 4.85 15.57 5.31
N LEU A 51 5.71 15.88 4.32
CA LEU A 51 5.31 16.64 3.13
C LEU A 51 4.19 15.94 2.35
N GLY A 52 4.34 14.65 2.02
CA GLY A 52 3.30 13.91 1.30
C GLY A 52 1.99 13.82 2.08
N SER A 53 2.08 13.67 3.42
CA SER A 53 0.91 13.61 4.30
C SER A 53 0.22 14.97 4.44
N PHE A 54 0.99 16.05 4.42
CA PHE A 54 0.48 17.42 4.42
C PHE A 54 -0.30 17.71 3.14
N ILE A 55 0.22 17.31 1.96
CA ILE A 55 -0.49 17.46 0.68
C ILE A 55 -1.84 16.73 0.74
N ILE A 56 -1.87 15.49 1.23
CA ILE A 56 -3.13 14.75 1.41
C ILE A 56 -4.08 15.50 2.36
N ALA A 57 -3.57 15.99 3.49
CA ALA A 57 -4.37 16.72 4.47
C ALA A 57 -4.98 18.01 3.88
N VAL A 58 -4.24 18.76 3.06
CA VAL A 58 -4.75 19.95 2.35
C VAL A 58 -5.88 19.59 1.41
N VAL A 59 -5.75 18.53 0.61
CA VAL A 59 -6.82 18.07 -0.29
C VAL A 59 -8.06 17.64 0.49
N GLN A 60 -7.87 16.93 1.61
CA GLN A 60 -8.96 16.53 2.49
C GLN A 60 -9.66 17.73 3.15
N PHE A 61 -8.89 18.75 3.53
CA PHE A 61 -9.43 20.00 4.07
C PHE A 61 -10.28 20.72 3.02
N ILE A 62 -9.79 20.88 1.79
CA ILE A 62 -10.56 21.49 0.68
C ILE A 62 -11.85 20.71 0.45
N ARG A 63 -11.79 19.38 0.47
CA ARG A 63 -12.98 18.53 0.32
C ARG A 63 -13.99 18.74 1.44
N TYR A 64 -13.53 18.81 2.69
CA TYR A 64 -14.40 19.07 3.83
C TYR A 64 -15.05 20.45 3.74
N PHE A 65 -14.27 21.46 3.37
CA PHE A 65 -14.74 22.83 3.16
C PHE A 65 -15.81 22.91 2.05
N MET A 66 -15.58 22.27 0.90
CA MET A 66 -16.56 22.20 -0.18
C MET A 66 -17.87 21.50 0.26
N LYS A 67 -17.79 20.50 1.14
CA LYS A 67 -18.97 19.80 1.67
C LYS A 67 -19.74 20.68 2.65
N TYR A 68 -19.03 21.52 3.40
CA TYR A 68 -19.64 22.54 4.23
C TYR A 68 -20.39 23.57 3.38
N MET A 69 -19.79 24.07 2.30
CA MET A 69 -20.44 25.00 1.37
C MET A 69 -21.68 24.39 0.69
N GLU A 70 -21.64 23.10 0.31
CA GLU A 70 -22.82 22.38 -0.20
C GLU A 70 -23.98 22.41 0.80
N LYS A 71 -23.71 22.11 2.08
CA LYS A 71 -24.73 22.15 3.13
C LYS A 71 -25.32 23.54 3.32
N GLN A 72 -24.49 24.58 3.24
CA GLN A 72 -24.94 25.96 3.37
C GLN A 72 -25.82 26.39 2.18
N ALA A 73 -25.45 26.03 0.95
CA ALA A 73 -26.26 26.26 -0.24
C ALA A 73 -27.61 25.50 -0.19
N ALA A 74 -27.61 24.28 0.33
CA ALA A 74 -28.82 23.49 0.54
C ALA A 74 -29.76 24.14 1.56
N ALA A 75 -29.21 24.68 2.66
CA ALA A 75 -29.99 25.42 3.66
C ALA A 75 -30.64 26.69 3.08
N GLN A 76 -29.97 27.35 2.15
CA GLN A 76 -30.50 28.51 1.41
C GLN A 76 -31.46 28.13 0.26
N LYS A 77 -31.80 26.84 0.09
CA LYS A 77 -32.66 26.31 -0.98
C LYS A 77 -32.16 26.63 -2.41
N ASN A 78 -30.87 26.97 -2.58
CA ASN A 78 -30.29 27.26 -3.89
C ASN A 78 -29.86 25.96 -4.60
N ARG A 79 -30.78 25.38 -5.36
CA ARG A 79 -30.57 24.09 -6.06
C ARG A 79 -29.42 24.12 -7.06
N CYS A 80 -29.20 25.25 -7.74
CA CYS A 80 -28.11 25.40 -8.71
C CYS A 80 -26.74 25.28 -8.02
N MET A 81 -26.54 26.01 -6.92
CA MET A 81 -25.28 25.96 -6.16
C MET A 81 -25.02 24.59 -5.54
N VAL A 82 -26.06 23.90 -5.07
CA VAL A 82 -25.93 22.51 -4.58
C VAL A 82 -25.43 21.58 -5.68
N MET A 83 -25.96 21.69 -6.90
CA MET A 83 -25.52 20.88 -8.03
C MET A 83 -24.05 21.15 -8.40
N VAL A 84 -23.63 22.42 -8.43
CA VAL A 84 -22.23 22.79 -8.68
C VAL A 84 -21.31 22.19 -7.61
N PHE A 85 -21.63 22.32 -6.33
CA PHE A 85 -20.80 21.76 -5.27
C PHE A 85 -20.71 20.23 -5.31
N ARG A 86 -21.77 19.52 -5.75
CA ARG A 86 -21.72 18.07 -5.95
C ARG A 86 -20.74 17.65 -7.05
N VAL A 87 -20.73 18.37 -8.17
CA VAL A 87 -19.76 18.10 -9.26
C VAL A 87 -18.33 18.35 -8.76
N LEU A 88 -18.09 19.48 -8.08
CA LEU A 88 -16.78 19.78 -7.50
C LEU A 88 -16.33 18.75 -6.45
N GLN A 89 -17.25 18.27 -5.61
CA GLN A 89 -16.99 17.18 -4.67
C GLN A 89 -16.51 15.91 -5.38
N CYS A 90 -17.12 15.55 -6.52
CA CYS A 90 -16.69 14.41 -7.32
C CYS A 90 -15.27 14.61 -7.86
N CYS A 91 -14.97 15.77 -8.45
CA CYS A 91 -13.64 16.09 -8.96
C CYS A 91 -12.57 16.03 -7.85
N ILE A 92 -12.85 16.61 -6.69
CA ILE A 92 -11.93 16.61 -5.55
C ILE A 92 -11.79 15.20 -4.96
N TRP A 93 -12.86 14.39 -4.95
CA TRP A 93 -12.78 12.99 -4.54
C TRP A 93 -11.82 12.21 -5.43
N CYS A 94 -11.94 12.35 -6.76
CA CYS A 94 -11.02 11.74 -7.72
C CYS A 94 -9.58 12.23 -7.48
N PHE A 95 -9.39 13.53 -7.30
CA PHE A 95 -8.08 14.11 -7.04
C PHE A 95 -7.45 13.58 -5.73
N GLU A 96 -8.23 13.47 -4.65
CA GLU A 96 -7.80 12.89 -3.38
C GLU A 96 -7.33 11.43 -3.57
N LYS A 97 -8.05 10.65 -4.38
CA LYS A 97 -7.67 9.26 -4.70
C LYS A 97 -6.37 9.20 -5.49
N CYS A 98 -6.21 10.05 -6.51
CA CYS A 98 -4.98 10.14 -7.30
C CYS A 98 -3.78 10.53 -6.44
N ILE A 99 -3.92 11.55 -5.58
CA ILE A 99 -2.85 11.99 -4.68
C ILE A 99 -2.49 10.89 -3.68
N LYS A 100 -3.48 10.19 -3.09
CA LYS A 100 -3.20 9.05 -2.19
C LYS A 100 -2.47 7.92 -2.91
N PHE A 101 -2.88 7.60 -4.13
CA PHE A 101 -2.22 6.58 -4.95
C PHE A 101 -0.78 6.98 -5.30
N LEU A 102 -0.57 8.22 -5.75
CA LEU A 102 0.76 8.72 -6.08
C LEU A 102 1.65 8.78 -4.84
N SER A 103 1.16 9.28 -3.70
CA SER A 103 1.91 9.33 -2.44
C SER A 103 2.31 7.94 -1.96
N LYS A 104 1.41 6.95 -2.01
CA LYS A 104 1.74 5.55 -1.67
C LYS A 104 2.93 5.05 -2.49
N ASN A 105 2.89 5.24 -3.81
CA ASN A 105 3.98 4.81 -4.70
C ASN A 105 5.25 5.66 -4.53
N ALA A 106 5.11 6.95 -4.22
CA ALA A 106 6.24 7.82 -3.88
C ALA A 106 6.95 7.33 -2.61
N TYR A 107 6.22 6.89 -1.57
CA TYR A 107 6.80 6.33 -0.36
C TYR A 107 7.56 5.03 -0.62
N ILE A 108 7.06 4.19 -1.54
CA ILE A 108 7.80 3.00 -1.99
C ILE A 108 9.10 3.41 -2.68
N GLN A 109 9.07 4.39 -3.59
CA GLN A 109 10.28 4.90 -4.23
C GLN A 109 11.25 5.58 -3.27
N ILE A 110 10.76 6.28 -2.22
CA ILE A 110 11.61 6.81 -1.14
C ILE A 110 12.33 5.66 -0.44
N ALA A 111 11.61 4.58 -0.12
CA ALA A 111 12.20 3.43 0.56
C ALA A 111 13.24 2.68 -0.29
N ILE A 112 13.03 2.61 -1.61
CA ILE A 112 13.97 1.94 -2.54
C ILE A 112 15.18 2.82 -2.86
N ARG A 113 14.96 4.11 -3.17
CA ARG A 113 15.99 5.00 -3.73
C ARG A 113 16.61 5.97 -2.72
N GLY A 114 15.99 6.15 -1.56
CA GLY A 114 16.44 7.11 -0.55
C GLY A 114 16.25 8.59 -0.93
N THR A 115 15.47 8.91 -1.97
CA THR A 115 15.27 10.29 -2.46
C THR A 115 14.14 11.03 -1.76
N ASN A 116 14.06 12.36 -1.93
CA ASN A 116 12.97 13.18 -1.36
C ASN A 116 11.60 12.93 -2.03
N PHE A 117 10.52 13.37 -1.39
CA PHE A 117 9.13 13.13 -1.85
C PHE A 117 8.87 13.54 -3.30
N CYS A 118 9.22 14.76 -3.71
CA CYS A 118 8.92 15.25 -5.06
C CYS A 118 9.64 14.44 -6.14
N THR A 119 10.92 14.10 -5.90
CA THR A 119 11.71 13.27 -6.80
C THR A 119 11.13 11.87 -6.90
N SER A 120 10.82 11.26 -5.75
CA SER A 120 10.24 9.93 -5.68
C SER A 120 8.84 9.86 -6.29
N ALA A 121 8.02 10.91 -6.14
CA ALA A 121 6.71 11.01 -6.77
C ALA A 121 6.82 11.10 -8.29
N ARG A 122 7.74 11.91 -8.82
CA ARG A 122 8.01 11.97 -10.26
C ARG A 122 8.46 10.60 -10.80
N LYS A 123 9.38 9.93 -10.11
CA LYS A 123 9.86 8.59 -10.49
C LYS A 123 8.75 7.54 -10.41
N ALA A 124 7.95 7.56 -9.35
CA ALA A 124 6.79 6.68 -9.22
C ALA A 124 5.82 6.86 -10.40
N PHE A 125 5.48 8.10 -10.75
CA PHE A 125 4.61 8.38 -11.89
C PHE A 125 5.19 7.87 -13.21
N GLN A 126 6.48 8.12 -13.48
CA GLN A 126 7.17 7.63 -14.68
C GLN A 126 7.16 6.10 -14.76
N ILE A 127 7.46 5.42 -13.65
CA ILE A 127 7.47 3.94 -13.58
C ILE A 127 6.08 3.37 -13.84
N ILE A 128 5.05 3.95 -13.22
CA ILE A 128 3.65 3.53 -13.39
C ILE A 128 3.21 3.72 -14.83
N ALA A 129 3.52 4.88 -15.44
CA ALA A 129 3.16 5.18 -16.82
C ALA A 129 3.85 4.22 -17.81
N ALA A 130 5.14 3.95 -17.62
CA ALA A 130 5.90 3.07 -18.52
C ALA A 130 5.53 1.58 -18.36
N ASN A 131 4.99 1.17 -17.21
CA ASN A 131 4.67 -0.21 -16.88
C ASN A 131 3.19 -0.42 -16.53
N ILE A 132 2.29 0.34 -17.15
CA ILE A 132 0.86 0.36 -16.79
C ILE A 132 0.22 -1.03 -16.83
N LEU A 133 0.59 -1.87 -17.80
CA LEU A 133 0.09 -3.24 -17.92
C LEU A 133 0.51 -4.13 -16.74
N ARG A 134 1.77 -4.00 -16.28
CA ARG A 134 2.28 -4.76 -15.13
C ARG A 134 1.58 -4.30 -13.84
N PHE A 135 1.44 -2.99 -13.64
CA PHE A 135 0.68 -2.44 -12.50
C PHE A 135 -0.79 -2.86 -12.52
N GLY A 136 -1.43 -2.85 -13.70
CA GLY A 136 -2.83 -3.29 -13.86
C GLY A 136 -3.01 -4.78 -13.55
N THR A 137 -2.11 -5.62 -14.05
CA THR A 137 -2.13 -7.08 -13.80
C THR A 137 -1.94 -7.37 -12.32
N VAL A 138 -0.96 -6.75 -11.68
CA VAL A 138 -0.71 -6.89 -10.24
C VAL A 138 -1.88 -6.37 -9.40
N ALA A 139 -2.51 -5.27 -9.80
CA ALA A 139 -3.69 -4.76 -9.11
C ALA A 139 -4.89 -5.72 -9.21
N MET A 140 -5.12 -6.33 -10.38
CA MET A 140 -6.17 -7.31 -10.59
C MET A 140 -5.94 -8.58 -9.77
N LEU A 141 -4.77 -9.20 -9.92
CA LEU A 141 -4.40 -10.41 -9.16
C LEU A 141 -4.38 -10.13 -7.66
N GLY A 142 -3.83 -8.99 -7.25
CA GLY A 142 -3.81 -8.55 -5.86
C GLY A 142 -5.22 -8.40 -5.28
N SER A 143 -6.20 -7.97 -6.08
CA SER A 143 -7.60 -7.87 -5.63
C SER A 143 -8.24 -9.25 -5.40
N VAL A 144 -7.95 -10.23 -6.27
CA VAL A 144 -8.41 -11.61 -6.11
C VAL A 144 -7.79 -12.23 -4.86
N VAL A 145 -6.46 -12.12 -4.71
CA VAL A 145 -5.75 -12.63 -3.53
C VAL A 145 -6.22 -11.93 -2.25
N HIS A 146 -6.50 -10.62 -2.30
CA HIS A 146 -7.07 -9.88 -1.18
C HIS A 146 -8.40 -10.47 -0.70
N TYR A 147 -9.30 -10.78 -1.63
CA TYR A 147 -10.60 -11.35 -1.30
C TYR A 147 -10.48 -12.76 -0.72
N ILE A 148 -9.73 -13.64 -1.41
CA ILE A 148 -9.53 -15.03 -0.97
C ILE A 148 -8.84 -15.06 0.40
N GLY A 149 -7.77 -14.29 0.59
CA GLY A 149 -7.04 -14.22 1.85
C GLY A 149 -7.92 -13.74 3.01
N LEU A 150 -8.75 -12.72 2.80
CA LEU A 150 -9.67 -12.23 3.83
C LEU A 150 -10.70 -13.30 4.22
N VAL A 151 -11.35 -13.93 3.24
CA VAL A 151 -12.34 -15.00 3.48
C VAL A 151 -11.69 -16.18 4.19
N PHE A 152 -10.49 -16.57 3.77
CA PHE A 152 -9.74 -17.66 4.38
C PHE A 152 -9.39 -17.37 5.85
N ILE A 153 -8.87 -16.18 6.15
CA ILE A 153 -8.54 -15.78 7.54
C ILE A 153 -9.80 -15.80 8.41
N MET A 154 -10.92 -15.26 7.92
CA MET A 154 -12.18 -15.27 8.68
C MET A 154 -12.71 -16.68 8.90
N ALA A 155 -12.79 -17.50 7.85
CA ALA A 155 -13.32 -18.85 7.94
C ALA A 155 -12.47 -19.74 8.86
N SER A 156 -11.14 -19.72 8.70
CA SER A 156 -10.22 -20.51 9.52
C SER A 156 -10.24 -20.08 10.99
N THR A 157 -10.23 -18.78 11.28
CA THR A 157 -10.25 -18.26 12.66
C THR A 157 -11.58 -18.56 13.35
N THR A 158 -12.72 -18.34 12.67
CA THR A 158 -14.04 -18.62 13.25
C THR A 158 -14.28 -20.12 13.42
N ALA A 159 -13.88 -20.96 12.45
CA ALA A 159 -13.99 -22.42 12.57
C ALA A 159 -13.08 -22.97 13.66
N GLY A 160 -11.81 -22.55 13.69
CA GLY A 160 -10.87 -22.93 14.75
C GLY A 160 -11.38 -22.50 16.13
N GLY A 161 -11.86 -21.27 16.26
CA GLY A 161 -12.49 -20.76 17.47
C GLY A 161 -13.71 -21.58 17.92
N TYR A 162 -14.56 -22.02 16.97
CA TYR A 162 -15.68 -22.91 17.27
C TYR A 162 -15.24 -24.25 17.85
N PHE A 163 -14.28 -24.92 17.20
CA PHE A 163 -13.81 -26.24 17.65
C PHE A 163 -13.11 -26.16 19.01
N ILE A 164 -12.29 -25.13 19.23
CA ILE A 164 -11.62 -24.88 20.53
C ILE A 164 -12.66 -24.63 21.62
N LEU A 165 -13.67 -23.78 21.35
CA LEU A 165 -14.72 -23.48 22.32
C LEU A 165 -15.53 -24.73 22.66
N LYS A 166 -15.88 -25.55 21.66
CA LYS A 166 -16.60 -26.81 21.86
C LYS A 166 -15.79 -27.81 22.68
N ALA A 167 -14.47 -27.87 22.47
CA ALA A 167 -13.58 -28.78 23.20
C ALA A 167 -13.38 -28.37 24.67
N MET A 168 -13.26 -27.07 24.95
CA MET A 168 -13.00 -26.58 26.31
C MET A 168 -14.27 -26.31 27.13
N HIS A 169 -15.33 -25.83 26.48
CA HIS A 169 -16.55 -25.34 27.13
C HIS A 169 -17.80 -25.77 26.37
N GLY A 170 -17.98 -27.09 26.20
CA GLY A 170 -19.10 -27.66 25.42
C GLY A 170 -20.51 -27.34 25.91
N THR A 171 -20.67 -26.83 27.13
CA THR A 171 -21.96 -26.42 27.72
C THR A 171 -22.30 -24.95 27.51
N VAL A 172 -21.35 -24.12 27.05
CA VAL A 172 -21.57 -22.68 26.81
C VAL A 172 -22.16 -22.47 25.42
N SER A 173 -23.14 -21.56 25.31
CA SER A 173 -23.68 -21.17 24.01
C SER A 173 -22.60 -20.53 23.14
N PRO A 174 -22.29 -21.09 21.95
CA PRO A 174 -21.16 -20.65 21.15
C PRO A 174 -21.43 -19.35 20.37
N VAL A 175 -22.68 -18.87 20.35
CA VAL A 175 -23.10 -17.77 19.47
C VAL A 175 -22.35 -16.47 19.76
N VAL A 176 -22.32 -16.03 21.03
CA VAL A 176 -21.69 -14.75 21.40
C VAL A 176 -20.17 -14.78 21.17
N PRO A 177 -19.41 -15.79 21.64
CA PRO A 177 -17.98 -15.88 21.35
C PRO A 177 -17.66 -15.96 19.85
N LEU A 178 -18.48 -16.67 19.05
CA LEU A 178 -18.26 -16.77 17.61
C LEU A 178 -18.42 -15.43 16.88
N ILE A 179 -19.39 -14.60 17.28
CA ILE A 179 -19.54 -13.25 16.73
C ILE A 179 -18.30 -12.42 17.03
N ILE A 180 -17.77 -12.52 18.26
CA ILE A 180 -16.54 -11.82 18.66
C ILE A 180 -15.34 -12.32 17.83
N TYR A 181 -15.17 -13.64 17.67
CA TYR A 181 -14.10 -14.22 16.86
C TYR A 181 -14.20 -13.80 15.40
N ALA A 182 -15.40 -13.81 14.80
CA ALA A 182 -15.62 -13.36 13.43
C ALA A 182 -15.27 -11.87 13.26
N PHE A 183 -15.66 -11.02 14.20
CA PHE A 183 -15.33 -9.60 14.18
C PHE A 183 -13.82 -9.36 14.28
N LEU A 184 -13.14 -10.02 15.23
CA LEU A 184 -11.69 -9.91 15.38
C LEU A 184 -10.95 -10.44 14.15
N ALA A 185 -11.39 -11.58 13.60
CA ALA A 185 -10.81 -12.15 12.39
C ALA A 185 -10.98 -11.21 11.18
N TYR A 186 -12.13 -10.52 11.06
CA TYR A 186 -12.32 -9.51 10.02
C TYR A 186 -11.33 -8.35 10.16
N VAL A 187 -11.15 -7.81 11.37
CA VAL A 187 -10.21 -6.70 11.62
C VAL A 187 -8.77 -7.13 11.33
N ILE A 188 -8.33 -8.26 11.88
CA ILE A 188 -6.98 -8.80 11.69
C ILE A 188 -6.75 -9.12 10.21
N GLY A 189 -7.71 -9.76 9.55
CA GLY A 189 -7.65 -10.08 8.13
C GLY A 189 -7.50 -8.83 7.27
N LYS A 190 -8.25 -7.76 7.55
CA LYS A 190 -8.11 -6.47 6.85
C LYS A 190 -6.73 -5.85 7.05
N LEU A 191 -6.19 -5.89 8.26
CA LEU A 191 -4.85 -5.36 8.56
C LEU A 191 -3.77 -6.14 7.81
N TYR A 192 -3.81 -7.47 7.89
CA TYR A 192 -2.85 -8.36 7.23
C TYR A 192 -2.89 -8.18 5.70
N MET A 193 -4.09 -8.20 5.10
CA MET A 193 -4.23 -8.04 3.65
C MET A 193 -3.81 -6.65 3.15
N ASN A 194 -3.88 -5.61 3.98
CA ASN A 194 -3.35 -4.29 3.65
C ASN A 194 -1.81 -4.29 3.61
N VAL A 195 -1.16 -4.93 4.59
CA VAL A 195 0.31 -5.10 4.60
C VAL A 195 0.76 -5.91 3.40
N PHE A 196 0.08 -7.03 3.13
CA PHE A 196 0.36 -7.90 1.98
C PHE A 196 0.26 -7.13 0.66
N GLY A 197 -0.84 -6.39 0.44
CA GLY A 197 -1.02 -5.62 -0.79
C GLY A 197 0.08 -4.57 -1.01
N LEU A 198 0.55 -3.92 0.05
CA LEU A 198 1.67 -2.99 -0.05
C LEU A 198 3.01 -3.69 -0.32
N ALA A 199 3.23 -4.86 0.25
CA ALA A 199 4.41 -5.66 -0.02
C ALA A 199 4.46 -6.09 -1.49
N VAL A 200 3.34 -6.51 -2.07
CA VAL A 200 3.22 -6.84 -3.49
C VAL A 200 3.55 -5.64 -4.38
N ASP A 201 2.98 -4.46 -4.09
CA ASP A 201 3.29 -3.23 -4.84
C ASP A 201 4.77 -2.83 -4.75
N THR A 202 5.39 -3.08 -3.58
CA THR A 202 6.81 -2.81 -3.37
C THR A 202 7.68 -3.81 -4.13
N CYS A 203 7.37 -5.10 -4.09
CA CYS A 203 8.06 -6.13 -4.86
C CYS A 203 8.03 -5.82 -6.36
N LEU A 204 6.87 -5.41 -6.90
CA LEU A 204 6.77 -4.99 -8.30
C LEU A 204 7.74 -3.85 -8.61
N GLN A 205 7.82 -2.84 -7.75
CA GLN A 205 8.73 -1.71 -7.94
C GLN A 205 10.20 -2.08 -7.74
N CYS A 206 10.51 -3.02 -6.84
CA CYS A 206 11.85 -3.58 -6.68
C CYS A 206 12.29 -4.35 -7.93
N VAL A 207 11.40 -5.16 -8.54
CA VAL A 207 11.66 -5.86 -9.80
C VAL A 207 11.94 -4.86 -10.92
N ILE A 208 11.11 -3.85 -11.10
CA ILE A 208 11.34 -2.81 -12.12
C ILE A 208 12.65 -2.07 -11.86
N PHE A 209 12.94 -1.73 -10.61
CA PHE A 209 14.22 -1.10 -10.25
C PHE A 209 15.41 -2.00 -10.56
N ALA A 210 15.30 -3.31 -10.29
CA ALA A 210 16.36 -4.28 -10.56
C ALA A 210 16.61 -4.45 -12.07
N GLU A 211 15.55 -4.50 -12.90
CA GLU A 211 15.66 -4.49 -14.37
C GLU A 211 16.44 -3.27 -14.87
N ASP A 212 16.19 -2.08 -14.30
CA ASP A 212 16.84 -0.83 -14.72
C ASP A 212 18.30 -0.68 -14.25
N ASN A 213 18.68 -1.32 -13.14
CA ASN A 213 19.97 -1.07 -12.46
C ASN A 213 20.90 -2.29 -12.36
N ASN A 214 20.43 -3.47 -12.78
CA ASN A 214 21.15 -4.75 -12.74
C ASN A 214 21.99 -4.98 -11.47
N PRO A 215 21.35 -5.14 -10.29
CA PRO A 215 22.06 -5.25 -9.00
C PRO A 215 22.85 -6.55 -8.79
N GLY A 216 22.93 -7.43 -9.81
CA GLY A 216 23.51 -8.77 -9.75
C GLY A 216 22.47 -9.87 -9.49
N GLU A 217 22.62 -11.02 -10.14
CA GLU A 217 21.66 -12.14 -10.07
C GLU A 217 21.49 -12.70 -8.64
N ASP A 218 22.55 -12.67 -7.83
CA ASP A 218 22.58 -13.16 -6.44
C ASP A 218 21.68 -12.40 -5.46
N VAL A 219 21.27 -11.19 -5.84
CA VAL A 219 20.42 -10.31 -5.03
C VAL A 219 18.95 -10.57 -5.29
N ILE A 220 18.60 -10.94 -6.53
CA ILE A 220 17.22 -11.17 -6.96
C ILE A 220 16.68 -12.46 -6.32
N PRO A 221 15.48 -12.44 -5.71
CA PRO A 221 14.85 -13.66 -5.19
C PRO A 221 14.70 -14.72 -6.29
N GLU A 222 15.09 -15.96 -5.99
CA GLU A 222 15.10 -17.08 -6.95
C GLU A 222 13.80 -17.24 -7.77
N PRO A 223 12.59 -17.18 -7.17
CA PRO A 223 11.35 -17.34 -7.95
C PRO A 223 11.12 -16.24 -8.99
N LEU A 224 11.76 -15.08 -8.84
CA LEU A 224 11.59 -13.91 -9.69
C LEU A 224 12.70 -13.75 -10.74
N ARG A 225 13.81 -14.49 -10.63
CA ARG A 225 14.91 -14.46 -11.62
C ARG A 225 14.41 -14.80 -13.02
N SER A 226 13.67 -15.91 -13.13
CA SER A 226 13.09 -16.37 -14.41
C SER A 226 12.15 -15.35 -15.08
N VAL A 227 11.53 -14.45 -14.30
CA VAL A 227 10.63 -13.41 -14.82
C VAL A 227 11.41 -12.19 -15.33
N ILE A 228 12.59 -11.92 -14.77
CA ILE A 228 13.45 -10.79 -15.14
C ILE A 228 14.27 -11.12 -16.39
N ASP A 229 14.79 -12.36 -16.50
CA ASP A 229 15.63 -12.80 -17.63
C ASP A 229 14.86 -12.95 -18.96
N THR A 230 13.53 -12.90 -18.93
CA THR A 230 12.69 -12.98 -20.14
C THR A 230 12.62 -11.72 -21.00
N LYS A 231 13.24 -10.59 -20.59
CA LYS A 231 13.40 -9.43 -21.48
C LYS A 231 14.71 -9.54 -22.26
N PRO A 232 14.70 -9.51 -23.61
CA PRO A 232 15.93 -9.30 -24.36
C PRO A 232 16.56 -8.00 -23.88
N GLN A 233 17.84 -8.01 -23.51
CA GLN A 233 18.58 -6.77 -23.29
C GLN A 233 18.41 -5.91 -24.56
N PRO A 234 17.95 -4.65 -24.47
CA PRO A 234 18.14 -3.75 -25.59
C PRO A 234 19.65 -3.66 -25.81
N ASP A 235 20.08 -4.01 -27.02
CA ASP A 235 21.47 -3.86 -27.43
C ASP A 235 21.97 -2.51 -26.97
N LYS A 236 23.11 -2.51 -26.28
CA LYS A 236 23.87 -1.29 -26.00
C LYS A 236 24.36 -0.73 -27.34
N ALA A 237 23.47 -0.08 -28.08
CA ALA A 237 23.83 0.78 -29.19
C ALA A 237 24.46 2.04 -28.58
N SER A 238 25.78 2.03 -28.54
CA SER A 238 26.67 3.18 -28.74
C SER A 238 25.99 4.54 -28.85
N VAL A 239 26.19 5.43 -27.86
CA VAL A 239 26.90 6.73 -27.94
C VAL A 239 27.20 7.19 -26.52
#